data_AF-A0A352T575-F1
#
_entry.id   AF-A0A352T575-F1
#
_cell.length_a   1.000
_cell.length_b   1.000
_cell.length_c   1.000
_cell.angle_alpha   90.00
_cell.angle_beta   90.00
_cell.angle_gamma   90.00
#
_symmetry.space_group_name_H-M   'P 1'
#
loop_
_entity.id
_entity.type
_entity.pdbx_description
1 polymer ?
#
loop_
_entity_poly.entity_id
_entity_poly.type
_entity_poly.pdbx_seq_one_letter_code
_entity_poly.pdbx_strand_id
1 'polypeptide(L)'
;MGKNGNREYLEKRSLKNTVFKGTGGAEKTEETEKRIINTESIEYFKRVLIRNEKSIQTIEKYIRDIKKLMIYAHGRSISKEMFLEYKEYLEKCGRYRISSINSYLAAANHFCEVMGWMDIRVKMIKVQRAVFIPENKEITMNEYEKLVKTAYKKGDDRLALIIETLGSTGIRISELRYITVESLKYGMADIHNKGKARRILYPGELLKLLKEYVRKKHITHGSIFVTSSGNPVNRTI
;
A
#
# COMPACT_ATOMS: atom_id res chain seq x y z
N MET A 1 -24.79 23.02 -32.47
CA MET A 1 -23.34 22.98 -32.78
C MET A 1 -22.68 21.96 -31.87
N GLY A 2 -22.14 20.85 -32.40
CA GLY A 2 -21.55 19.81 -31.52
C GLY A 2 -21.28 18.44 -32.13
N LYS A 3 -21.06 18.32 -33.46
CA LYS A 3 -20.80 17.01 -34.11
C LYS A 3 -19.51 16.93 -34.95
N ASN A 4 -18.64 17.95 -34.92
CA ASN A 4 -17.42 17.94 -35.74
C ASN A 4 -16.12 17.61 -34.99
N GLY A 5 -16.08 17.69 -33.65
CA GLY A 5 -14.83 17.40 -32.90
C GLY A 5 -14.51 15.92 -32.75
N ASN A 6 -15.51 15.03 -32.80
CA ASN A 6 -15.32 13.60 -32.56
C ASN A 6 -14.85 12.84 -33.82
N ARG A 7 -15.13 13.38 -35.02
CA ARG A 7 -14.73 12.79 -36.30
C ARG A 7 -13.24 13.01 -36.57
N GLU A 8 -12.73 14.20 -36.23
CA GLU A 8 -11.31 14.54 -36.37
C GLU A 8 -10.43 13.76 -35.37
N TYR A 9 -10.96 13.44 -34.19
CA TYR A 9 -10.28 12.59 -33.19
C TYR A 9 -10.21 11.12 -33.62
N LEU A 10 -11.25 10.61 -34.30
CA LEU A 10 -11.27 9.25 -34.84
C LEU A 10 -10.44 9.12 -36.12
N GLU A 11 -10.40 10.15 -36.98
CA GLU A 11 -9.51 10.17 -38.15
C GLU A 11 -8.04 10.25 -37.77
N LYS A 12 -7.65 11.09 -36.79
CA LYS A 12 -6.26 11.14 -36.30
C LYS A 12 -5.81 9.84 -35.61
N ARG A 13 -6.75 9.09 -35.04
CA ARG A 13 -6.50 7.75 -34.47
C ARG A 13 -6.42 6.66 -35.54
N SER A 14 -7.18 6.78 -36.62
CA SER A 14 -7.12 5.87 -37.78
C SER A 14 -5.86 6.11 -38.61
N LEU A 15 -5.43 7.36 -38.78
CA LEU A 15 -4.23 7.72 -39.56
C LEU A 15 -2.92 7.31 -38.89
N LYS A 16 -2.87 7.24 -37.55
CA LYS A 16 -1.71 6.66 -36.83
C LYS A 16 -1.65 5.13 -36.89
N ASN A 17 -2.74 4.46 -37.30
CA ASN A 17 -2.82 3.01 -37.44
C ASN A 17 -2.71 2.51 -38.89
N THR A 18 -2.42 3.39 -39.87
CA THR A 18 -2.42 3.03 -41.30
C THR A 18 -1.06 3.21 -41.99
N VAL A 19 0.04 2.86 -41.31
CA VAL A 19 1.31 2.58 -42.00
C VAL A 19 1.85 1.26 -41.48
N PHE A 20 1.33 0.16 -42.03
CA PHE A 20 2.04 -1.12 -42.24
C PHE A 20 1.10 -2.04 -43.03
N LYS A 21 0.99 -1.80 -44.33
CA LYS A 21 0.57 -2.83 -45.31
C LYS A 21 1.81 -3.20 -46.10
N GLY A 22 2.53 -4.21 -45.63
CA GLY A 22 3.51 -4.95 -46.40
C GLY A 22 2.85 -6.21 -46.95
N THR A 23 2.70 -6.26 -48.26
CA THR A 23 2.39 -7.46 -49.04
C THR A 23 3.61 -8.37 -49.11
N GLY A 24 3.43 -9.69 -49.00
CA GLY A 24 4.46 -10.68 -49.30
C GLY A 24 4.62 -11.71 -48.19
N GLY A 25 4.38 -12.99 -48.50
CA GLY A 25 4.65 -14.09 -47.59
C GLY A 25 6.16 -14.24 -47.35
N ALA A 26 6.56 -14.26 -46.09
CA ALA A 26 7.76 -14.88 -45.55
C ALA A 26 7.69 -14.79 -44.01
N GLU A 27 8.10 -15.87 -43.36
CA GLU A 27 8.30 -16.11 -41.92
C GLU A 27 8.19 -14.89 -40.97
N LYS A 28 7.22 -14.94 -40.05
CA LYS A 28 7.11 -14.00 -38.92
C LYS A 28 8.16 -14.34 -37.85
N THR A 29 9.29 -13.66 -37.87
CA THR A 29 10.13 -13.47 -36.69
C THR A 29 9.46 -12.40 -35.82
N GLU A 30 8.89 -12.78 -34.67
CA GLU A 30 8.36 -11.84 -33.68
C GLU A 30 9.51 -11.03 -33.08
N GLU A 31 9.71 -9.80 -33.55
CA GLU A 31 10.52 -8.79 -32.85
C GLU A 31 9.85 -8.46 -31.52
N THR A 32 10.22 -9.20 -30.47
CA THR A 32 9.72 -8.97 -29.11
C THR A 32 10.39 -7.71 -28.59
N GLU A 33 9.65 -6.61 -28.61
CA GLU A 33 10.06 -5.34 -28.00
C GLU A 33 10.58 -5.60 -26.58
N LYS A 34 11.83 -5.22 -26.29
CA LYS A 34 12.51 -5.58 -25.04
C LYS A 34 11.81 -4.94 -23.84
N ARG A 35 11.16 -5.76 -23.00
CA ARG A 35 10.43 -5.31 -21.80
C ARG A 35 11.41 -5.23 -20.64
N ILE A 36 11.98 -4.05 -20.38
CA ILE A 36 13.00 -3.89 -19.34
C ILE A 36 12.46 -2.98 -18.23
N ILE A 37 12.67 -3.39 -16.97
CA ILE A 37 12.42 -2.53 -15.80
C ILE A 37 13.69 -1.75 -15.53
N ASN A 38 13.61 -0.42 -15.68
CA ASN A 38 14.70 0.51 -15.39
C ASN A 38 14.19 1.70 -14.54
N THR A 39 15.11 2.58 -14.11
CA THR A 39 14.78 3.73 -13.27
C THR A 39 13.72 4.64 -13.90
N GLU A 40 13.76 4.84 -15.22
CA GLU A 40 12.81 5.70 -15.94
C GLU A 40 11.38 5.13 -15.92
N SER A 41 11.25 3.82 -16.19
CA SER A 41 9.96 3.11 -16.13
C SER A 41 9.36 3.13 -14.72
N ILE A 42 10.21 3.03 -13.68
CA ILE A 42 9.78 3.12 -12.28
C ILE A 42 9.28 4.54 -11.95
N GLU A 43 9.96 5.58 -12.42
CA GLU A 43 9.52 6.96 -12.18
C GLU A 43 8.24 7.27 -12.98
N TYR A 44 8.09 6.74 -14.19
CA TYR A 44 6.84 6.80 -14.93
C TYR A 44 5.69 6.13 -14.17
N PHE A 45 5.91 4.90 -13.68
CA PHE A 45 4.94 4.19 -12.86
C PHE A 45 4.56 4.99 -11.60
N LYS A 46 5.53 5.59 -10.91
CA LYS A 46 5.28 6.48 -9.76
C LYS A 46 4.37 7.66 -10.12
N ARG A 47 4.60 8.34 -11.25
CA ARG A 47 3.73 9.42 -11.74
C ARG A 47 2.31 8.94 -11.99
N VAL A 48 2.14 7.75 -12.57
CA VAL A 48 0.81 7.15 -12.78
C VAL A 48 0.11 6.85 -11.45
N LEU A 49 0.83 6.32 -10.46
CA LEU A 49 0.24 6.06 -9.14
C LEU A 49 -0.20 7.35 -8.43
N ILE A 50 0.55 8.45 -8.58
CA ILE A 50 0.18 9.77 -8.04
C ILE A 50 -1.09 10.29 -8.73
N ARG A 51 -1.16 10.22 -10.06
CA ARG A 51 -2.36 10.63 -10.83
C ARG A 51 -3.60 9.80 -10.48
N ASN A 52 -3.40 8.53 -10.12
CA ASN A 52 -4.46 7.63 -9.66
C ASN A 52 -4.75 7.77 -8.14
N GLU A 53 -4.30 8.87 -7.52
CA GLU A 53 -4.59 9.24 -6.13
C GLU A 53 -4.22 8.15 -5.10
N LYS A 54 -3.18 7.36 -5.38
CA LYS A 54 -2.70 6.36 -4.42
C LYS A 54 -2.04 7.06 -3.24
N SER A 55 -2.22 6.50 -2.04
CA SER A 55 -1.54 7.01 -0.85
C SER A 55 -0.02 6.87 -0.98
N ILE A 56 0.72 7.79 -0.34
CA ILE A 56 2.19 7.79 -0.33
C ILE A 56 2.73 6.42 0.11
N GLN A 57 2.15 5.80 1.14
CA GLN A 57 2.59 4.49 1.62
C GLN A 57 2.36 3.39 0.58
N THR A 58 1.28 3.47 -0.21
CA THR A 58 1.01 2.52 -1.29
C THR A 58 2.01 2.71 -2.43
N ILE A 59 2.29 3.96 -2.79
CA ILE A 59 3.28 4.32 -3.81
C ILE A 59 4.65 3.77 -3.42
N GLU A 60 5.16 4.15 -2.24
CA GLU A 60 6.48 3.71 -1.78
C GLU A 60 6.60 2.19 -1.71
N LYS A 61 5.56 1.52 -1.21
CA LYS A 61 5.53 0.06 -1.16
C LYS A 61 5.62 -0.53 -2.56
N TYR A 62 4.80 -0.07 -3.51
CA TYR A 62 4.83 -0.58 -4.87
C TYR A 62 6.20 -0.33 -5.52
N ILE A 63 6.79 0.85 -5.34
CA ILE A 63 8.13 1.14 -5.86
C ILE A 63 9.19 0.22 -5.25
N ARG A 64 9.15 -0.05 -3.94
CA ARG A 64 10.04 -1.02 -3.29
C ARG A 64 9.87 -2.44 -3.87
N ASP A 65 8.63 -2.87 -4.07
CA ASP A 65 8.32 -4.19 -4.62
C ASP A 65 8.77 -4.33 -6.08
N ILE A 66 8.61 -3.29 -6.91
CA ILE A 66 9.10 -3.26 -8.29
C ILE A 66 10.63 -3.22 -8.34
N LYS A 67 11.30 -2.46 -7.48
CA LYS A 67 12.76 -2.49 -7.38
C LYS A 67 13.28 -3.89 -7.05
N LYS A 68 12.58 -4.63 -6.20
CA LYS A 68 12.93 -6.02 -5.88
C LYS A 68 12.81 -6.94 -7.10
N LEU A 69 11.75 -6.78 -7.91
CA LEU A 69 11.61 -7.49 -9.18
C LEU A 69 12.70 -7.09 -10.19
N MET A 70 13.03 -5.79 -10.28
CA MET A 70 14.11 -5.28 -11.13
C MET A 70 15.46 -5.92 -10.75
N ILE A 71 15.76 -6.00 -9.45
CA ILE A 71 16.96 -6.67 -8.95
C ILE A 71 16.96 -8.15 -9.36
N TYR A 72 15.86 -8.87 -9.18
CA TYR A 72 15.76 -10.28 -9.58
C TYR A 72 15.88 -10.49 -11.10
N ALA A 73 15.36 -9.57 -11.90
CA ALA A 73 15.45 -9.64 -13.35
C ALA A 73 16.91 -9.47 -13.83
N HIS A 74 17.76 -8.75 -13.08
CA HIS A 74 19.16 -8.49 -13.44
C HIS A 74 19.32 -7.92 -14.87
N GLY A 75 18.42 -7.02 -15.27
CA GLY A 75 18.42 -6.41 -16.60
C GLY A 75 17.87 -7.29 -17.74
N ARG A 76 17.46 -8.53 -17.46
CA ARG A 76 16.78 -9.40 -18.44
C ARG A 76 15.42 -8.85 -18.84
N SER A 77 15.01 -9.15 -20.06
CA SER A 77 13.66 -8.84 -20.54
C SER A 77 12.62 -9.59 -19.71
N ILE A 78 11.54 -8.91 -19.37
CA ILE A 78 10.43 -9.46 -18.59
C ILE A 78 9.52 -10.26 -19.53
N SER A 79 9.66 -11.58 -19.51
CA SER A 79 8.72 -12.51 -20.15
C SER A 79 7.74 -13.13 -19.15
N LYS A 80 6.76 -13.89 -19.65
CA LYS A 80 5.79 -14.61 -18.81
C LYS A 80 6.50 -15.69 -17.99
N GLU A 81 7.45 -16.37 -18.61
CA GLU A 81 8.27 -17.44 -18.04
C GLU A 81 9.11 -16.88 -16.88
N MET A 82 9.79 -15.76 -17.09
CA MET A 82 10.57 -15.11 -16.02
C MET A 82 9.68 -14.67 -14.85
N PHE A 83 8.47 -14.16 -15.13
CA PHE A 83 7.51 -13.82 -14.08
C PHE A 83 7.03 -15.04 -13.27
N LEU A 84 6.90 -16.20 -13.92
CA LEU A 84 6.60 -17.47 -13.26
C LEU A 84 7.79 -17.97 -12.42
N GLU A 85 9.02 -17.88 -12.95
CA GLU A 85 10.26 -18.17 -12.20
C GLU A 85 10.38 -17.28 -10.96
N TYR A 86 10.08 -15.98 -11.09
CA TYR A 86 10.08 -15.05 -9.97
C TYR A 86 9.07 -15.45 -8.89
N LYS A 87 7.85 -15.83 -9.31
CA LYS A 87 6.83 -16.31 -8.40
C LYS A 87 7.28 -17.58 -7.67
N GLU A 88 7.82 -18.55 -8.39
CA GLU A 88 8.32 -19.81 -7.83
C GLU A 88 9.49 -19.58 -6.87
N TYR A 89 10.41 -18.68 -7.21
CA TYR A 89 11.50 -18.25 -6.33
C TYR A 89 10.97 -17.68 -5.01
N LEU A 90 9.96 -16.80 -5.07
CA LEU A 90 9.36 -16.21 -3.87
C LEU A 90 8.70 -17.27 -2.98
N GLU A 91 8.08 -18.30 -3.58
CA GLU A 91 7.47 -19.42 -2.86
C GLU A 91 8.52 -20.35 -2.23
N LYS A 92 9.54 -20.76 -3.00
CA LYS A 92 10.56 -21.74 -2.56
C LYS A 92 11.57 -21.17 -1.58
N CYS A 93 11.82 -19.86 -1.57
CA CYS A 93 12.84 -19.29 -0.69
C CYS A 93 12.49 -19.33 0.81
N GLY A 94 11.23 -19.65 1.18
CA GLY A 94 10.79 -19.79 2.58
C GLY A 94 10.75 -18.48 3.40
N ARG A 95 11.15 -17.34 2.82
CA ARG A 95 11.29 -16.06 3.53
C ARG A 95 10.01 -15.23 3.58
N TYR A 96 8.98 -15.58 2.82
CA TYR A 96 7.79 -14.75 2.63
C TYR A 96 6.50 -15.50 2.92
N ARG A 97 5.59 -14.83 3.66
CA ARG A 97 4.20 -15.28 3.77
C ARG A 97 3.51 -15.16 2.41
N ILE A 98 2.53 -16.02 2.14
CA ILE A 98 1.75 -15.98 0.88
C ILE A 98 1.12 -14.59 0.65
N SER A 99 0.68 -13.91 1.70
CA SER A 99 0.15 -12.55 1.62
C SER A 99 1.19 -11.54 1.10
N SER A 100 2.46 -11.68 1.50
CA SER A 100 3.56 -10.87 1.02
C SER A 100 3.86 -11.17 -0.45
N ILE A 101 3.89 -12.45 -0.83
CA ILE A 101 4.10 -12.87 -2.23
C ILE A 101 3.01 -12.29 -3.12
N ASN A 102 1.74 -12.47 -2.77
CA ASN A 102 0.62 -11.90 -3.52
C ASN A 102 0.67 -10.38 -3.58
N SER A 103 1.16 -9.73 -2.53
CA SER A 103 1.40 -8.29 -2.50
C SER A 103 2.49 -7.86 -3.50
N TYR A 104 3.58 -8.62 -3.63
CA TYR A 104 4.62 -8.39 -4.65
C TYR A 104 4.07 -8.61 -6.07
N LEU A 105 3.35 -9.72 -6.28
CA LEU A 105 2.73 -10.03 -7.57
C LEU A 105 1.67 -8.99 -7.98
N ALA A 106 0.94 -8.43 -7.02
CA ALA A 106 -0.03 -7.37 -7.29
C ALA A 106 0.66 -6.08 -7.77
N ALA A 107 1.77 -5.68 -7.13
CA ALA A 107 2.57 -4.55 -7.60
C ALA A 107 3.13 -4.81 -9.00
N ALA A 108 3.72 -6.00 -9.21
CA ALA A 108 4.30 -6.42 -10.48
C ALA A 108 3.28 -6.44 -11.63
N ASN A 109 2.11 -7.06 -11.42
CA ASN A 109 1.04 -7.10 -12.41
C ASN A 109 0.51 -5.70 -12.76
N HIS A 110 0.37 -4.82 -11.78
CA HIS A 110 -0.07 -3.45 -12.02
C HIS A 110 0.99 -2.63 -12.75
N PHE A 111 2.28 -2.84 -12.46
CA PHE A 111 3.35 -2.26 -13.25
C PHE A 111 3.26 -2.71 -14.71
N CYS A 112 3.13 -4.02 -14.97
CA CYS A 112 2.95 -4.55 -16.32
C CYS A 112 1.73 -3.94 -17.02
N GLU A 113 0.62 -3.76 -16.32
CA GLU A 113 -0.58 -3.09 -16.86
C GLU A 113 -0.29 -1.63 -17.27
N VAL A 114 0.40 -0.86 -16.43
CA VAL A 114 0.80 0.52 -16.74
C VAL A 114 1.75 0.61 -17.92
N MET A 115 2.60 -0.41 -18.10
CA MET A 115 3.54 -0.51 -19.23
C MET A 115 2.90 -1.13 -20.50
N GLY A 116 1.63 -1.56 -20.44
CA GLY A 116 0.94 -2.21 -21.56
C GLY A 116 1.24 -3.71 -21.75
N TRP A 117 2.01 -4.32 -20.85
CA TRP A 117 2.42 -5.74 -20.91
C TRP A 117 1.38 -6.67 -20.27
N MET A 118 0.14 -6.61 -20.74
CA MET A 118 -0.99 -7.33 -20.11
C MET A 118 -0.93 -8.86 -20.26
N ASP A 119 -0.24 -9.34 -21.29
CA ASP A 119 -0.04 -10.74 -21.67
C ASP A 119 0.84 -11.53 -20.68
N ILE A 120 1.79 -10.85 -20.02
CA ILE A 120 2.75 -11.49 -19.09
C ILE A 120 2.29 -11.52 -17.64
N ARG A 121 1.09 -11.02 -17.32
CA ARG A 121 0.59 -11.02 -15.93
C ARG A 121 0.44 -12.43 -15.38
N VAL A 122 0.77 -12.63 -14.11
CA VAL A 122 0.67 -13.93 -13.44
C VAL A 122 -0.47 -13.95 -12.44
N LYS A 123 -1.05 -15.13 -12.24
CA LYS A 123 -2.09 -15.33 -11.24
C LYS A 123 -1.50 -15.28 -9.83
N MET A 124 -2.19 -14.58 -8.93
CA MET A 124 -1.90 -14.63 -7.50
C MET A 124 -2.06 -16.07 -6.98
N ILE A 125 -1.33 -16.39 -5.91
CA ILE A 125 -1.50 -17.63 -5.16
C ILE A 125 -2.88 -17.57 -4.50
N LYS A 126 -3.73 -18.56 -4.79
CA LYS A 126 -5.05 -18.65 -4.17
C LYS A 126 -4.88 -19.02 -2.70
N VAL A 127 -5.44 -18.20 -1.82
CA VAL A 127 -5.48 -18.47 -0.38
C VAL A 127 -6.93 -18.71 0.00
N GLN A 128 -7.23 -19.90 0.51
CA GLN A 128 -8.51 -20.15 1.15
C GLN A 128 -8.55 -19.30 2.42
N ARG A 129 -9.39 -18.26 2.44
CA ARG A 129 -9.58 -17.48 3.65
C ARG A 129 -10.50 -18.27 4.57
N ALA A 130 -10.06 -18.52 5.80
CA ALA A 130 -10.99 -18.91 6.85
C ALA A 130 -12.01 -17.78 6.99
N VAL A 131 -13.30 -18.10 6.80
CA VAL A 131 -14.39 -17.12 6.91
C VAL A 131 -14.54 -16.67 8.38
N PHE A 132 -14.10 -17.50 9.31
CA PHE A 132 -14.15 -17.27 10.75
C PHE A 132 -12.75 -17.35 11.35
N ILE A 133 -12.47 -16.42 12.24
CA ILE A 133 -11.34 -16.51 13.16
C ILE A 133 -11.88 -17.27 14.37
N PRO A 134 -11.28 -18.42 14.77
CA PRO A 134 -11.76 -19.13 15.94
C PRO A 134 -11.56 -18.27 17.20
N GLU A 135 -12.49 -18.37 18.15
CA GLU A 135 -12.53 -17.52 19.37
C GLU A 135 -11.20 -17.52 20.14
N ASN A 136 -10.47 -18.65 20.14
CA ASN A 136 -9.16 -18.77 20.77
C ASN A 136 -8.04 -17.93 20.14
N LYS A 137 -8.33 -17.24 19.02
CA LYS A 137 -7.44 -16.25 18.39
C LYS A 137 -7.94 -14.82 18.56
N GLU A 138 -9.08 -14.61 19.21
CA GLU A 138 -9.54 -13.30 19.63
C GLU A 138 -8.87 -12.92 20.95
N ILE A 139 -8.55 -11.63 21.10
CA ILE A 139 -7.94 -11.15 22.33
C ILE A 139 -9.01 -11.04 23.42
N THR A 140 -8.81 -11.74 24.53
CA THR A 140 -9.69 -11.62 25.69
C THR A 140 -9.43 -10.31 26.44
N MET A 141 -10.41 -9.83 27.21
CA MET A 141 -10.24 -8.62 28.02
C MET A 141 -9.06 -8.76 29.01
N ASN A 142 -8.85 -9.94 29.58
CA ASN A 142 -7.73 -10.22 30.47
C ASN A 142 -6.37 -10.13 29.76
N GLU A 143 -6.26 -10.64 28.53
CA GLU A 143 -5.04 -10.51 27.73
C GLU A 143 -4.78 -9.06 27.33
N TYR A 144 -5.83 -8.33 26.94
CA TYR A 144 -5.75 -6.90 26.64
C TYR A 144 -5.23 -6.12 27.84
N GLU A 145 -5.80 -6.32 29.04
CA GLU A 145 -5.32 -5.68 30.26
C GLU A 145 -3.86 -6.02 30.57
N LYS A 146 -3.47 -7.30 30.40
CA LYS A 146 -2.09 -7.74 30.59
C LYS A 146 -1.13 -7.04 29.62
N LEU A 147 -1.52 -6.85 28.36
CA LEU A 147 -0.70 -6.13 27.38
C LEU A 147 -0.47 -4.67 27.82
N VAL A 148 -1.54 -3.96 28.17
CA VAL A 148 -1.48 -2.57 28.63
C VAL A 148 -0.63 -2.44 29.89
N LYS A 149 -0.91 -3.25 30.93
CA LYS A 149 -0.16 -3.27 32.19
C LYS A 149 1.32 -3.58 31.97
N THR A 150 1.64 -4.49 31.06
CA THR A 150 3.04 -4.84 30.74
C THR A 150 3.77 -3.70 30.05
N ALA A 151 3.12 -2.97 29.14
CA ALA A 151 3.71 -1.80 28.49
C ALA A 151 4.06 -0.70 29.51
N TYR A 152 3.14 -0.38 30.43
CA TYR A 152 3.42 0.56 31.52
C TYR A 152 4.55 0.09 32.44
N LYS A 153 4.55 -1.18 32.85
CA LYS A 153 5.62 -1.74 33.70
C LYS A 153 7.01 -1.65 33.06
N LYS A 154 7.08 -1.69 31.73
CA LYS A 154 8.33 -1.51 30.97
C LYS A 154 8.70 -0.04 30.74
N GLY A 155 7.88 0.91 31.21
CA GLY A 155 8.08 2.34 31.01
C GLY A 155 7.76 2.83 29.58
N ASP A 156 7.11 2.01 28.75
CA ASP A 156 6.69 2.41 27.41
C ASP A 156 5.25 2.95 27.44
N ASP A 157 5.09 4.10 28.09
CA ASP A 157 3.81 4.83 28.18
C ASP A 157 3.19 5.06 26.79
N ARG A 158 4.03 5.28 25.76
CA ARG A 158 3.58 5.50 24.38
C ARG A 158 2.90 4.23 23.85
N LEU A 159 3.52 3.07 24.00
CA LEU A 159 2.93 1.81 23.56
C LEU A 159 1.65 1.48 24.32
N ALA A 160 1.62 1.70 25.64
CA ALA A 160 0.43 1.46 26.45
C ALA A 160 -0.77 2.29 25.94
N LEU A 161 -0.56 3.59 25.73
CA LEU A 161 -1.60 4.50 25.24
C LEU A 161 -1.99 4.25 23.79
N ILE A 162 -1.08 3.75 22.95
CA ILE A 162 -1.43 3.26 21.60
C ILE A 162 -2.41 2.09 21.70
N ILE A 163 -2.12 1.10 22.54
CA ILE A 163 -2.98 -0.08 22.73
C ILE A 163 -4.36 0.36 23.25
N GLU A 164 -4.39 1.24 24.26
CA GLU A 164 -5.64 1.77 24.81
C GLU A 164 -6.45 2.57 23.79
N THR A 165 -5.79 3.40 22.99
CA THR A 165 -6.46 4.18 21.94
C THR A 165 -7.09 3.25 20.90
N LEU A 166 -6.35 2.24 20.42
CA LEU A 166 -6.86 1.28 19.45
C LEU A 166 -8.05 0.48 20.01
N GLY A 167 -7.92 -0.02 21.24
CA GLY A 167 -8.95 -0.82 21.91
C GLY A 167 -10.23 -0.02 22.18
N SER A 168 -10.09 1.23 22.63
CA SER A 168 -11.24 2.03 23.09
C SER A 168 -11.95 2.80 21.97
N THR A 169 -11.27 3.08 20.86
CA THR A 169 -11.85 3.86 19.74
C THR A 169 -12.11 3.04 18.48
N GLY A 170 -11.60 1.81 18.40
CA GLY A 170 -11.74 0.92 17.25
C GLY A 170 -11.10 1.46 15.96
N ILE A 171 -10.15 2.39 16.06
CA ILE A 171 -9.41 2.91 14.90
C ILE A 171 -8.36 1.92 14.44
N ARG A 172 -7.99 2.00 13.16
CA ARG A 172 -6.88 1.20 12.63
C ARG A 172 -5.54 1.82 13.03
N ILE A 173 -4.48 1.01 13.10
CA ILE A 173 -3.12 1.50 13.36
C ILE A 173 -2.69 2.65 12.42
N SER A 174 -3.07 2.58 11.14
CA SER A 174 -2.76 3.63 10.15
C SER A 174 -3.51 4.94 10.38
N GLU A 175 -4.55 4.92 11.22
CA GLU A 175 -5.40 6.05 11.56
C GLU A 175 -4.92 6.75 12.85
N LEU A 176 -3.95 6.17 13.59
CA LEU A 176 -3.37 6.80 14.78
C LEU A 176 -2.77 8.19 14.51
N ARG A 177 -2.30 8.44 13.29
CA ARG A 177 -1.76 9.75 12.87
C ARG A 177 -2.77 10.90 12.98
N TYR A 178 -4.07 10.60 13.05
CA TYR A 178 -5.14 11.59 13.22
C TYR A 178 -5.45 11.88 14.69
N ILE A 179 -4.80 11.18 15.62
CA ILE A 179 -4.89 11.45 17.05
C ILE A 179 -3.84 12.52 17.36
N THR A 180 -4.30 13.75 17.44
CA THR A 180 -3.48 14.97 17.46
C THR A 180 -3.76 15.81 18.69
N VAL A 181 -2.83 16.68 19.08
CA VAL A 181 -3.04 17.62 20.19
C VAL A 181 -4.32 18.43 19.97
N GLU A 182 -4.58 18.83 18.73
CA GLU A 182 -5.74 19.58 18.29
C GLU A 182 -7.03 18.77 18.47
N SER A 183 -7.05 17.49 18.06
CA SER A 183 -8.23 16.63 18.22
C SER A 183 -8.56 16.36 19.68
N LEU A 184 -7.56 16.27 20.56
CA LEU A 184 -7.78 16.12 22.01
C LEU A 184 -8.41 17.37 22.64
N LYS A 185 -8.18 18.58 22.10
CA LYS A 185 -8.84 19.81 22.61
C LYS A 185 -10.35 19.74 22.42
N TYR A 186 -10.79 19.26 21.27
CA TYR A 186 -12.21 19.14 20.92
C TYR A 186 -12.87 17.85 21.41
N GLY A 187 -12.10 16.88 21.90
CA GLY A 187 -12.64 15.59 22.34
C GLY A 187 -13.10 14.68 21.19
N MET A 188 -12.71 14.99 19.94
CA MET A 188 -13.09 14.24 18.74
C MET A 188 -12.00 14.32 17.67
N ALA A 189 -11.91 13.30 16.80
CA ALA A 189 -10.99 13.27 15.67
C ALA A 189 -11.67 12.92 14.35
N ASP A 190 -11.31 13.66 13.29
CA ASP A 190 -11.75 13.40 11.93
C ASP A 190 -10.73 12.53 11.18
N ILE A 191 -11.10 11.27 10.95
CA ILE A 191 -10.26 10.23 10.37
C ILE A 191 -10.55 10.10 8.87
N HIS A 192 -9.48 10.10 8.08
CA HIS A 192 -9.55 9.97 6.63
C HIS A 192 -8.83 8.72 6.14
N ASN A 193 -9.52 7.87 5.39
CA ASN A 193 -8.95 6.64 4.82
C ASN A 193 -9.60 6.29 3.47
N LYS A 194 -8.79 6.18 2.41
CA LYS A 194 -9.23 5.79 1.04
C LYS A 194 -10.48 6.54 0.57
N GLY A 195 -10.47 7.87 0.66
CA GLY A 195 -11.59 8.72 0.23
C GLY A 195 -12.82 8.71 1.15
N LYS A 196 -12.76 8.05 2.31
CA LYS A 196 -13.81 8.07 3.33
C LYS A 196 -13.35 8.88 4.54
N ALA A 197 -14.16 9.85 4.93
CA ALA A 197 -14.01 10.62 6.16
C ALA A 197 -15.02 10.14 7.21
N ARG A 198 -14.58 9.99 8.46
CA ARG A 198 -15.48 9.72 9.59
C ARG A 198 -14.98 10.45 10.83
N ARG A 199 -15.91 10.83 11.71
CA ARG A 199 -15.59 11.35 13.03
C ARG A 199 -15.59 10.24 14.06
N ILE A 200 -14.65 10.27 15.00
CA ILE A 200 -14.68 9.48 16.23
C ILE A 200 -14.71 10.39 17.44
N LEU A 201 -15.29 9.90 18.53
CA LEU A 201 -15.27 10.54 19.83
C LEU A 201 -14.28 9.81 20.74
N TYR A 202 -13.57 10.54 21.59
CA TYR A 202 -12.74 9.92 22.62
C TYR A 202 -13.60 9.58 23.83
N PRO A 203 -13.49 8.36 24.38
CA PRO A 203 -13.97 8.07 25.72
C PRO A 203 -13.33 9.03 26.74
N GLY A 204 -14.10 9.46 27.74
CA GLY A 204 -13.67 10.50 28.69
C GLY A 204 -12.37 10.16 29.43
N GLU A 205 -12.23 8.92 29.90
CA GLU A 205 -11.01 8.45 30.59
C GLU A 205 -9.80 8.41 29.65
N LEU A 206 -9.96 7.90 28.42
CA LEU A 206 -8.89 7.92 27.42
C LEU A 206 -8.44 9.37 27.15
N LEU A 207 -9.39 10.29 27.00
CA LEU A 207 -9.06 11.70 26.72
C LEU A 207 -8.19 12.33 27.82
N LYS A 208 -8.46 12.02 29.09
CA LYS A 208 -7.66 12.49 30.23
C LYS A 208 -6.23 11.95 30.15
N LEU A 209 -6.08 10.64 29.94
CA LEU A 209 -4.79 9.97 29.82
C LEU A 209 -3.95 10.53 28.66
N LEU A 210 -4.57 10.72 27.49
CA LEU A 210 -3.88 11.28 26.33
C LEU A 210 -3.44 12.74 26.55
N LYS A 211 -4.26 13.57 27.23
CA LYS A 211 -3.89 14.95 27.57
C LYS A 211 -2.72 14.99 28.56
N GLU A 212 -2.72 14.12 29.56
CA GLU A 212 -1.60 14.02 30.50
C GLU A 212 -0.30 13.59 29.81
N TYR A 213 -0.39 12.61 28.91
CA TYR A 213 0.74 12.15 28.11
C TYR A 213 1.35 13.26 27.26
N VAL A 214 0.51 14.01 26.53
CA VAL A 214 0.94 15.15 25.70
C VAL A 214 1.67 16.20 26.54
N ARG A 215 1.17 16.50 27.75
CA ARG A 215 1.82 17.41 28.70
C ARG A 215 3.17 16.86 29.17
N LYS A 216 3.24 15.60 29.60
CA LYS A 216 4.46 14.94 30.09
C LYS A 216 5.54 14.84 29.02
N LYS A 217 5.15 14.66 27.75
CA LYS A 217 6.06 14.56 26.61
C LYS A 217 6.32 15.90 25.91
N HIS A 218 5.75 17.00 26.41
CA HIS A 218 5.87 18.33 25.83
C HIS A 218 5.53 18.39 24.33
N ILE A 219 4.52 17.63 23.90
CA ILE A 219 4.05 17.63 22.51
C ILE A 219 3.10 18.82 22.35
N THR A 220 3.41 19.74 21.46
CA THR A 220 2.67 21.01 21.34
C THR A 220 1.67 21.04 20.20
N HIS A 221 1.90 20.25 19.14
CA HIS A 221 1.04 20.20 17.96
C HIS A 221 1.12 18.86 17.23
N GLY A 222 0.15 18.57 16.37
CA GLY A 222 0.16 17.41 15.47
C GLY A 222 -0.03 16.07 16.18
N SER A 223 0.36 14.98 15.51
CA SER A 223 0.16 13.60 15.99
C SER A 223 0.83 13.39 17.36
N ILE A 224 0.10 12.84 18.32
CA ILE A 224 0.64 12.61 19.68
C ILE A 224 1.52 11.37 19.75
N PHE A 225 1.29 10.41 18.84
CA PHE A 225 2.10 9.20 18.73
C PHE A 225 3.15 9.39 17.64
N VAL A 226 4.37 9.75 18.06
CA VAL A 226 5.51 9.97 17.16
C VAL A 226 6.69 9.05 17.51
N THR A 227 7.54 8.77 16.53
CA THR A 227 8.81 8.07 16.69
C THR A 227 9.86 8.97 17.35
N SER A 228 11.02 8.41 17.69
CA SER A 228 12.18 9.21 18.13
C SER A 228 12.62 10.26 17.11
N SER A 229 12.35 10.01 15.82
CA SER A 229 12.60 10.95 14.72
C SER A 229 11.46 11.96 14.50
N GLY A 230 10.43 11.99 15.36
CA GLY A 230 9.30 12.93 15.27
C GLY A 230 8.23 12.59 14.23
N ASN A 231 8.36 11.46 13.53
CA ASN A 231 7.37 11.03 12.53
C ASN A 231 6.19 10.33 13.19
N PRO A 232 4.95 10.50 12.70
CA PRO A 232 3.80 9.74 13.21
C PRO A 232 4.04 8.23 13.13
N VAL A 233 3.65 7.51 14.19
CA VAL A 233 3.76 6.05 14.23
C VAL A 233 2.93 5.42 13.11
N ASN A 234 3.52 4.44 12.41
CA ASN A 234 2.85 3.69 11.34
C ASN A 234 3.15 2.18 11.47
N ARG A 235 2.48 1.34 10.67
CA ARG A 235 2.58 -0.14 10.75
C ARG A 235 3.96 -0.70 10.38
N THR A 236 4.79 0.06 9.69
CA THR A 236 6.06 -0.38 9.09
C THR A 236 7.27 0.16 9.84
N ILE A 237 7.05 0.88 10.94
CA ILE A 237 8.12 1.39 11.82
C ILE A 237 8.44 0.36 12.88
#